data_AF-A0AAF0L3B1-F1
#
_entry.id   AF-A0AAF0L3B1-F1
#
_cell.length_a   1.000
_cell.length_b   1.000
_cell.length_c   1.000
_cell.angle_alpha   90.00
_cell.angle_beta   90.00
_cell.angle_gamma   90.00
#
_symmetry.space_group_name_H-M   'P 1'
#
loop_
_entity.id
_entity.type
_entity.pdbx_description
1 polymer ?
#
loop_
_entity_poly.entity_id
_entity_poly.type
_entity_poly.pdbx_seq_one_letter_code
_entity_poly.pdbx_strand_id
1 'polypeptide(L)'
;MPARIVATNMRRFAVALWVVAAALVVIGLVTNGPSAALLVPVPSLFTAWFAWVVLWRPRIELTADALVVVDVRRTTRFAWRRVRAVRTKYGLEVVTDQGEHRVWIAPRPNARLTLVRPGGSVPVDVDAAADEIRAVVPPPLVYDGDPPATVTAAPIVHEAHGWAIVALVVLGIAGSLAGARL
;
A
#
# COMPACT_ATOMS: atom_id res chain seq x y z
N MET A 1 19.72 5.22 3.84
CA MET A 1 18.90 6.00 2.88
C MET A 1 17.54 5.34 2.75
N PRO A 2 16.43 6.10 2.67
CA PRO A 2 15.11 5.49 2.64
C PRO A 2 14.93 4.69 1.34
N ALA A 3 14.62 3.40 1.48
CA ALA A 3 14.27 2.53 0.38
C ALA A 3 12.75 2.27 0.41
N ARG A 4 12.14 2.08 -0.76
CA ARG A 4 10.70 1.81 -0.88
C ARG A 4 10.47 0.54 -1.69
N ILE A 5 9.61 -0.34 -1.20
CA ILE A 5 9.18 -1.54 -1.92
C ILE A 5 7.74 -1.34 -2.39
N VAL A 6 7.47 -1.64 -3.67
CA VAL A 6 6.14 -1.50 -4.28
C VAL A 6 5.78 -2.73 -5.11
N ALA A 7 4.48 -3.00 -5.27
CA ALA A 7 3.99 -4.07 -6.13
C ALA A 7 3.98 -3.66 -7.61
N THR A 8 4.77 -4.35 -8.44
CA THR A 8 4.91 -4.05 -9.87
C THR A 8 3.61 -4.32 -10.62
N ASN A 9 3.03 -5.51 -10.44
CA ASN A 9 1.83 -5.91 -11.17
C ASN A 9 0.60 -5.08 -10.77
N MET A 10 0.48 -4.69 -9.49
CA MET A 10 -0.59 -3.82 -9.04
C MET A 10 -0.51 -2.45 -9.70
N ARG A 11 0.69 -1.85 -9.79
CA ARG A 11 0.88 -0.56 -10.48
C ARG A 11 0.56 -0.64 -11.96
N ARG A 12 0.98 -1.70 -12.65
CA ARG A 12 0.62 -1.93 -14.06
C ARG A 12 -0.89 -2.02 -14.25
N PHE A 13 -1.57 -2.78 -13.39
CA PHE A 13 -3.02 -2.89 -13.41
C PHE A 13 -3.72 -1.55 -13.11
N ALA A 14 -3.19 -0.75 -12.18
CA ALA A 14 -3.68 0.60 -11.91
C ALA A 14 -3.62 1.49 -13.15
N VAL A 15 -2.50 1.48 -13.87
CA VAL A 15 -2.33 2.24 -15.12
C VAL A 15 -3.33 1.77 -16.18
N ALA A 16 -3.51 0.46 -16.35
CA ALA A 16 -4.50 -0.08 -17.28
C ALA A 16 -5.92 0.41 -16.93
N LEU A 17 -6.30 0.39 -15.65
CA LEU A 17 -7.59 0.92 -15.20
C LEU A 17 -7.74 2.43 -15.44
N TRP A 18 -6.67 3.21 -15.29
CA TRP A 18 -6.69 4.64 -15.63
C TRP A 18 -6.87 4.88 -17.13
N VAL A 19 -6.22 4.10 -17.98
CA VAL A 19 -6.40 4.18 -19.43
C VAL A 19 -7.85 3.86 -19.81
N VAL A 20 -8.42 2.78 -19.25
CA VAL A 20 -9.82 2.41 -19.48
C VAL A 20 -10.76 3.51 -18.98
N ALA A 21 -10.55 4.04 -17.78
CA ALA A 21 -11.36 5.13 -17.23
C ALA A 21 -11.32 6.37 -18.12
N ALA A 22 -10.14 6.78 -18.60
CA ALA A 22 -10.01 7.91 -19.51
C ALA A 22 -10.73 7.66 -20.85
N ALA A 23 -10.61 6.46 -21.41
CA ALA A 23 -11.30 6.09 -22.64
C ALA A 23 -12.83 6.14 -22.48
N LEU A 24 -13.36 5.64 -21.36
CA LEU A 24 -14.80 5.67 -21.07
C LEU A 24 -15.35 7.09 -20.94
N VAL A 25 -14.57 8.03 -20.38
CA VAL A 25 -14.96 9.45 -20.38
C VAL A 25 -15.09 10.00 -21.80
N VAL A 26 -14.09 9.75 -22.64
CA VAL A 26 -14.12 10.22 -24.04
C VAL A 26 -15.30 9.64 -24.80
N ILE A 27 -15.50 8.32 -24.71
CA ILE A 27 -16.62 7.63 -25.36
C ILE A 27 -17.95 8.20 -24.86
N GLY A 28 -18.13 8.31 -23.54
CA GLY A 28 -19.39 8.79 -22.96
C GLY A 28 -19.73 10.23 -23.32
N LEU A 29 -18.72 11.10 -23.46
CA LEU A 29 -18.93 12.49 -23.90
C LEU A 29 -19.30 12.58 -25.39
N VAL A 30 -18.69 11.74 -26.23
CA VAL A 30 -19.00 11.68 -27.68
C VAL A 30 -20.42 11.15 -27.91
N THR A 31 -20.85 10.14 -27.13
CA THR A 31 -22.16 9.50 -27.32
C THR A 31 -23.32 10.30 -26.75
N ASN A 32 -23.14 10.96 -25.60
CA ASN A 32 -24.24 11.62 -24.87
C ASN A 32 -24.24 13.15 -25.02
N GLY A 33 -23.21 13.72 -25.64
CA GLY A 33 -23.07 15.16 -25.82
C GLY A 33 -22.75 15.95 -24.53
N PRO A 34 -22.64 17.28 -24.62
CA PRO A 34 -22.18 18.13 -23.50
C PRO A 34 -23.15 18.20 -22.32
N SER A 35 -24.44 17.94 -22.54
CA SER A 35 -25.48 17.96 -21.50
C SER A 35 -25.27 16.89 -20.43
N ALA A 36 -24.59 15.79 -20.77
CA ALA A 36 -24.26 14.70 -19.84
C ALA A 36 -22.87 14.84 -19.19
N ALA A 37 -22.14 15.93 -19.47
CA ALA A 37 -20.73 16.10 -19.11
C ALA A 37 -20.45 16.04 -17.60
N LEU A 38 -21.43 16.30 -16.74
CA LEU A 38 -21.29 16.21 -15.29
C LEU A 38 -21.46 14.79 -14.74
N LEU A 39 -22.24 13.93 -15.41
CA LEU A 39 -22.54 12.57 -14.93
C LEU A 39 -21.62 11.51 -15.53
N VAL A 40 -21.26 11.68 -16.82
CA VAL A 40 -20.35 10.79 -17.56
C VAL A 40 -19.01 10.51 -16.84
N PRO A 41 -18.31 11.49 -16.24
CA PRO A 41 -17.01 11.22 -15.64
C PRO A 41 -17.09 10.54 -14.27
N VAL A 42 -18.25 10.49 -13.62
CA VAL A 42 -18.36 10.05 -12.22
C VAL A 42 -17.91 8.57 -12.04
N PRO A 43 -18.38 7.59 -12.84
CA PRO A 43 -17.91 6.21 -12.73
C PRO A 43 -16.41 6.08 -13.02
N SER A 44 -15.91 6.81 -14.01
CA SER A 44 -14.50 6.81 -14.39
C SER A 44 -13.61 7.41 -13.29
N LEU A 45 -14.09 8.46 -12.61
CA LEU A 45 -13.42 9.05 -11.46
C LEU A 45 -13.38 8.09 -10.28
N PHE A 46 -14.47 7.36 -10.02
CA PHE A 46 -14.49 6.28 -9.03
C PHE A 46 -13.44 5.22 -9.36
N THR A 47 -13.41 4.71 -10.60
CA THR A 47 -12.42 3.71 -11.04
C THR A 47 -10.99 4.23 -10.87
N ALA A 48 -10.73 5.47 -11.25
CA ALA A 48 -9.41 6.07 -11.13
C ALA A 48 -8.97 6.23 -9.66
N TRP A 49 -9.89 6.69 -8.80
CA TRP A 49 -9.66 6.81 -7.37
C TRP A 49 -9.42 5.45 -6.71
N PHE A 50 -10.25 4.44 -7.04
CA PHE A 50 -10.08 3.07 -6.58
C PHE A 50 -8.73 2.48 -6.98
N ALA A 51 -8.35 2.60 -8.25
CA ALA A 51 -7.06 2.14 -8.73
C ALA A 51 -5.91 2.81 -7.98
N TRP A 52 -6.00 4.12 -7.71
CA TRP A 52 -5.00 4.82 -6.93
C TRP A 52 -4.89 4.30 -5.49
N VAL A 53 -6.01 4.24 -4.76
CA VAL A 53 -6.06 3.84 -3.35
C VAL A 53 -5.60 2.39 -3.15
N VAL A 54 -6.10 1.48 -3.99
CA VAL A 54 -5.98 0.03 -3.76
C VAL A 54 -4.74 -0.57 -4.40
N LEU A 55 -4.26 0.02 -5.51
CA LEU A 55 -3.20 -0.59 -6.32
C LEU A 55 -1.92 0.27 -6.38
N TRP A 56 -2.05 1.60 -6.41
CA TRP A 56 -0.89 2.48 -6.59
C TRP A 56 -0.29 2.97 -5.27
N ARG A 57 -1.14 3.30 -4.29
CA ARG A 57 -0.75 3.86 -2.99
C ARG A 57 -0.01 2.88 -2.09
N PRO A 58 -0.41 1.59 -1.97
CA PRO A 58 0.21 0.66 -1.03
C PRO A 58 1.69 0.44 -1.31
N ARG A 59 2.49 0.41 -0.24
CA ARG A 59 3.96 0.35 -0.32
C ARG A 59 4.58 0.09 1.05
N ILE A 60 5.83 -0.36 1.06
CA ILE A 60 6.67 -0.45 2.27
C ILE A 60 7.76 0.59 2.15
N GLU A 61 8.04 1.31 3.23
CA GLU A 61 9.15 2.24 3.31
C GLU A 61 10.09 1.81 4.44
N LEU A 62 11.36 1.61 4.08
CA LEU A 62 12.44 1.32 5.01
C LEU A 62 13.07 2.66 5.36
N THR A 63 12.67 3.23 6.50
CA THR A 63 13.25 4.49 7.00
C THR A 63 14.39 4.18 7.98
N ALA A 64 15.18 5.19 8.36
CA ALA A 64 16.26 5.00 9.32
C ALA A 64 15.74 4.48 10.67
N ASP A 65 14.61 5.00 11.14
CA ASP A 65 14.11 4.74 12.49
C ASP A 65 13.02 3.66 12.57
N ALA A 66 12.32 3.42 11.45
CA ALA A 66 11.16 2.53 11.43
C ALA A 66 10.92 1.85 10.07
N LEU A 67 10.28 0.69 10.13
CA LEU A 67 9.62 0.05 9.00
C LEU A 67 8.20 0.61 8.89
N VAL A 68 7.88 1.30 7.78
CA VAL A 68 6.55 1.85 7.53
C VAL A 68 5.83 0.99 6.51
N VAL A 69 4.73 0.38 6.91
CA VAL A 69 3.85 -0.38 6.03
C VAL A 69 2.62 0.46 5.72
N VAL A 70 2.53 0.93 4.49
CA VAL A 70 1.40 1.69 3.98
C VAL A 70 0.45 0.72 3.29
N ASP A 71 -0.61 0.31 4.01
CA ASP A 71 -1.71 -0.46 3.44
C ASP A 71 -2.84 0.47 2.99
N VAL A 72 -3.88 -0.12 2.38
CA VAL A 72 -5.07 0.59 1.90
C VAL A 72 -5.82 1.30 3.03
N ARG A 73 -6.08 0.58 4.14
CA ARG A 73 -6.92 1.08 5.23
C ARG A 73 -6.13 1.78 6.32
N ARG A 74 -4.85 1.45 6.49
CA ARG A 74 -4.02 1.90 7.60
C ARG A 74 -2.57 2.02 7.17
N THR A 75 -1.85 2.96 7.76
CA THR A 75 -0.40 2.99 7.73
C THR A 75 0.10 2.62 9.11
N THR A 76 0.96 1.62 9.18
CA THR A 76 1.57 1.19 10.43
C THR A 76 3.06 1.51 10.39
N ARG A 77 3.53 2.23 11.41
CA ARG A 77 4.95 2.50 11.61
C ARG A 77 5.47 1.60 12.73
N PHE A 78 6.31 0.65 12.38
CA PHE A 78 6.97 -0.26 13.30
C PHE A 78 8.37 0.26 13.62
N ALA A 79 8.65 0.60 14.88
CA ALA A 79 10.03 0.79 15.30
C ALA A 79 10.84 -0.48 15.00
N TRP A 80 12.05 -0.36 14.44
CA TRP A 80 12.83 -1.52 13.99
C TRP A 80 13.04 -2.57 15.09
N ARG A 81 13.20 -2.15 16.35
CA ARG A 81 13.33 -3.02 17.53
C ARG A 81 12.12 -3.93 17.80
N ARG A 82 10.96 -3.64 17.19
CA ARG A 82 9.71 -4.41 17.34
C ARG A 82 9.57 -5.48 16.26
N VAL A 83 10.34 -5.38 15.18
CA VAL A 83 10.34 -6.37 14.09
C VAL A 83 11.16 -7.56 14.55
N ARG A 84 10.48 -8.69 14.82
CA ARG A 84 11.13 -9.94 15.29
C ARG A 84 11.56 -10.81 14.12
N ALA A 85 10.73 -10.90 13.10
CA ALA A 85 11.01 -11.70 11.91
C ALA A 85 10.23 -11.17 10.71
N VAL A 86 10.70 -11.52 9.52
CA VAL A 86 9.98 -11.32 8.27
C VAL A 86 9.77 -12.69 7.65
N ARG A 87 8.51 -13.06 7.39
CA ARG A 87 8.12 -14.35 6.81
C ARG A 87 7.63 -14.17 5.38
N THR A 88 7.84 -15.20 4.55
CA THR A 88 7.50 -15.18 3.13
C THR A 88 6.66 -16.38 2.67
N LYS A 89 6.41 -17.35 3.58
CA LYS A 89 5.72 -18.62 3.28
C LYS A 89 4.36 -18.45 2.60
N TYR A 90 3.57 -17.46 3.03
CA TYR A 90 2.23 -17.19 2.51
C TYR A 90 2.09 -15.81 1.85
N GLY A 91 3.22 -15.20 1.49
CA GLY A 91 3.33 -13.77 1.20
C GLY A 91 4.17 -13.07 2.25
N LEU A 92 4.40 -11.77 2.05
CA LEU A 92 5.26 -10.98 2.92
C LEU A 92 4.52 -10.61 4.22
N GLU A 93 5.05 -11.09 5.33
CA GLU A 93 4.49 -10.91 6.66
C GLU A 93 5.56 -10.36 7.61
N VAL A 94 5.22 -9.30 8.33
CA VAL A 94 6.07 -8.70 9.37
C VAL A 94 5.62 -9.26 10.71
N VAL A 95 6.48 -10.01 11.37
CA VAL A 95 6.22 -10.57 12.70
C VAL A 95 6.73 -9.59 13.74
N THR A 96 5.83 -9.15 14.60
CA THR A 96 6.13 -8.30 15.75
C THR A 96 5.77 -9.03 17.04
N ASP A 97 6.03 -8.40 18.17
CA ASP A 97 5.58 -8.92 19.47
C ASP A 97 4.07 -8.83 19.68
N GLN A 98 3.38 -7.95 18.95
CA GLN A 98 1.91 -7.82 18.97
C GLN A 98 1.21 -8.77 18.00
N GLY A 99 1.97 -9.55 17.22
CA GLY A 99 1.46 -10.52 16.28
C GLY A 99 2.01 -10.34 14.86
N GLU A 100 1.36 -11.03 13.93
CA GLU A 100 1.77 -11.13 12.54
C GLU A 100 0.97 -10.13 11.68
N HIS A 101 1.66 -9.30 10.91
CA HIS A 101 1.04 -8.33 10.02
C HIS A 101 1.36 -8.66 8.57
N ARG A 102 0.36 -9.17 7.84
CA ARG A 102 0.47 -9.41 6.40
C ARG A 102 0.42 -8.10 5.63
N VAL A 103 1.35 -7.93 4.69
CA VAL A 103 1.46 -6.71 3.89
C VAL A 103 0.60 -6.80 2.63
N TRP A 104 -0.13 -5.71 2.31
CA TRP A 104 -1.02 -5.66 1.14
C TRP A 104 -0.32 -5.92 -0.21
N ILE A 105 0.90 -5.40 -0.39
CA ILE A 105 1.60 -5.44 -1.69
C ILE A 105 2.12 -6.82 -2.08
N ALA A 106 2.20 -7.78 -1.15
CA ALA A 106 2.74 -9.12 -1.39
C ALA A 106 1.86 -10.19 -0.74
N PRO A 107 0.62 -10.38 -1.22
CA PRO A 107 -0.34 -11.33 -0.63
C PRO A 107 -0.02 -12.80 -0.98
N ARG A 108 0.98 -13.04 -1.83
CA ARG A 108 1.42 -14.36 -2.30
C ARG A 108 2.95 -14.40 -2.36
N PRO A 109 3.59 -15.57 -2.19
CA PRO A 109 5.05 -15.69 -2.21
C PRO A 109 5.70 -15.30 -3.54
N ASN A 110 4.97 -15.45 -4.66
CA ASN A 110 5.46 -15.14 -6.01
C ASN A 110 5.08 -13.73 -6.50
N ALA A 111 4.69 -12.84 -5.58
CA ALA A 111 4.36 -11.47 -5.96
C ALA A 111 5.59 -10.76 -6.54
N ARG A 112 5.40 -10.06 -7.67
CA ARG A 112 6.47 -9.27 -8.31
C ARG A 112 6.53 -7.89 -7.66
N LEU A 113 7.69 -7.58 -7.08
CA LEU A 113 7.95 -6.33 -6.38
C LEU A 113 9.03 -5.53 -7.10
N THR A 114 9.16 -4.27 -6.71
CA THR A 114 10.24 -3.39 -7.14
C THR A 114 10.79 -2.68 -5.91
N LEU A 115 12.10 -2.76 -5.72
CA LEU A 115 12.84 -1.98 -4.75
C LEU A 115 13.26 -0.65 -5.40
N VAL A 116 12.83 0.46 -4.82
CA VAL A 116 13.11 1.82 -5.28
C VAL A 116 14.06 2.48 -4.28
N ARG A 117 15.21 2.94 -4.75
CA ARG A 117 16.25 3.60 -3.95
C ARG A 117 16.75 4.84 -4.70
N PRO A 118 17.34 5.84 -4.00
CA PRO A 118 18.13 6.86 -4.68
C PRO A 118 19.16 6.20 -5.61
N GLY A 119 19.06 6.46 -6.92
CA GLY A 119 19.93 5.88 -7.95
C GLY A 119 19.29 4.80 -8.84
N GLY A 120 18.09 4.32 -8.53
CA GLY A 120 17.36 3.43 -9.44
C GLY A 120 16.29 2.55 -8.80
N SER A 121 15.62 1.79 -9.66
CA SER A 121 14.62 0.80 -9.26
C SER A 121 15.02 -0.58 -9.76
N VAL A 122 15.03 -1.57 -8.87
CA VAL A 122 15.42 -2.95 -9.17
C VAL A 122 14.21 -3.87 -8.96
N PRO A 123 13.84 -4.70 -9.94
CA PRO A 123 12.83 -5.74 -9.72
C PRO A 123 13.31 -6.75 -8.68
N VAL A 124 12.45 -7.09 -7.73
CA VAL A 124 12.75 -8.08 -6.68
C VAL A 124 11.55 -9.01 -6.50
N ASP A 125 11.81 -10.24 -6.06
CA ASP A 125 10.76 -11.14 -5.57
C ASP A 125 10.50 -10.89 -4.07
N VAL A 126 9.62 -11.70 -3.47
CA VAL A 126 9.21 -11.55 -2.08
C VAL A 126 10.34 -11.93 -1.11
N ASP A 127 11.16 -12.92 -1.45
CA ASP A 127 12.27 -13.37 -0.60
C ASP A 127 13.39 -12.34 -0.58
N ALA A 128 13.81 -11.83 -1.74
CA ALA A 128 14.78 -10.74 -1.83
C ALA A 128 14.28 -9.46 -1.15
N ALA A 129 12.98 -9.13 -1.27
CA ALA A 129 12.38 -8.02 -0.54
C ALA A 129 12.40 -8.24 0.98
N ALA A 130 12.18 -9.48 1.44
CA ALA A 130 12.28 -9.82 2.85
C ALA A 130 13.71 -9.75 3.36
N ASP A 131 14.69 -10.17 2.56
CA ASP A 131 16.12 -10.06 2.88
C ASP A 131 16.56 -8.60 3.03
N GLU A 132 16.10 -7.71 2.16
CA GLU A 132 16.34 -6.26 2.29
C GLU A 132 15.76 -5.70 3.60
N ILE A 133 14.57 -6.16 4.01
CA ILE A 133 13.99 -5.75 5.31
C ILE A 133 14.82 -6.32 6.46
N ARG A 134 15.16 -7.61 6.42
CA ARG A 134 15.95 -8.31 7.46
C ARG A 134 17.33 -7.70 7.64
N ALA A 135 17.97 -7.24 6.56
CA ALA A 135 19.28 -6.60 6.61
C ALA A 135 19.30 -5.31 7.46
N VAL A 136 18.13 -4.68 7.68
CA VAL A 136 17.98 -3.48 8.50
C VAL A 136 17.49 -3.81 9.93
N VAL A 137 17.02 -5.04 10.18
CA VAL A 137 16.53 -5.44 11.51
C VAL A 137 17.72 -5.53 12.48
N PRO A 138 17.72 -4.74 13.58
CA PRO A 138 18.77 -4.81 14.58
C PRO A 138 18.79 -6.19 15.24
N PRO A 139 19.97 -6.69 15.65
CA PRO A 139 20.03 -7.91 16.45
C PRO A 139 19.22 -7.73 17.74
N PRO A 140 18.62 -8.81 18.28
CA PRO A 140 17.95 -8.76 19.57
C PRO A 140 18.91 -8.21 20.63
N LEU A 141 18.46 -7.21 21.38
CA LEU A 141 19.25 -6.70 22.49
C LEU A 141 19.32 -7.77 23.57
N VAL A 142 20.49 -8.39 23.69
CA VAL A 142 20.83 -9.24 24.83
C VAL A 142 21.20 -8.28 25.96
N TYR A 143 20.40 -8.29 27.01
CA TYR A 143 20.65 -7.48 28.19
C TYR A 143 21.24 -8.38 29.28
N ASP A 144 22.48 -8.11 29.68
CA ASP A 144 23.31 -9.00 30.51
C ASP A 144 23.37 -8.53 31.99
N GLY A 145 22.28 -7.94 32.50
CA GLY A 145 22.21 -7.39 33.86
C GLY A 145 20.81 -7.39 34.47
N ASP A 146 20.63 -6.72 35.61
CA ASP A 146 19.32 -6.57 36.26
C ASP A 146 18.36 -5.72 35.42
N PRO A 147 17.12 -6.19 35.15
CA PRO A 147 16.18 -5.53 34.25
C PRO A 147 16.06 -4.04 34.60
N PRO A 148 16.18 -3.13 33.63
CA PRO A 148 16.05 -1.71 33.92
C PRO A 148 14.67 -1.44 34.54
N ALA A 149 14.65 -0.66 35.63
CA ALA A 149 13.44 -0.35 36.39
C ALA A 149 12.34 0.32 35.55
N THR A 150 12.68 0.85 34.37
CA THR A 150 11.73 1.35 33.37
C THR A 150 12.16 0.95 31.96
N VAL A 151 11.25 0.31 31.22
CA VAL A 151 11.41 0.02 29.78
C VAL A 151 10.44 0.91 29.02
N THR A 152 10.95 1.88 28.27
CA THR A 152 10.12 2.63 27.31
C THR A 152 9.82 1.73 26.12
N ALA A 153 8.57 1.29 25.98
CA ALA A 153 8.16 0.49 24.82
C ALA A 153 8.36 1.31 23.53
N ALA A 154 9.06 0.74 22.56
CA ALA A 154 9.24 1.40 21.27
C ALA A 154 7.86 1.52 20.56
N PRO A 155 7.47 2.71 20.09
CA PRO A 155 6.11 2.98 19.66
C PRO A 155 5.76 2.21 18.37
N ILE A 156 4.53 1.72 18.32
CA ILE A 156 3.87 1.27 17.09
C ILE A 156 2.71 2.26 16.87
N VAL A 157 2.79 3.04 15.80
CA VAL A 157 1.76 4.06 15.49
C VAL A 157 0.93 3.55 14.32
N HIS A 158 -0.39 3.58 14.48
CA HIS A 158 -1.35 3.23 13.44
C HIS A 158 -2.13 4.48 13.03
N GLU A 159 -2.01 4.86 11.76
CA GLU A 159 -2.80 5.94 11.17
C GLU A 159 -3.86 5.35 10.23
N ALA A 160 -5.13 5.52 10.59
CA ALA A 160 -6.25 5.04 9.79
C ALA A 160 -6.53 5.98 8.60
N HIS A 161 -6.82 5.40 7.45
CA HIS A 161 -7.17 6.13 6.21
C HIS A 161 -8.68 6.12 6.00
N GLY A 162 -9.45 6.50 7.04
CA GLY A 162 -10.92 6.49 6.99
C GLY A 162 -11.47 7.33 5.83
N TRP A 163 -10.84 8.47 5.54
CA TRP A 163 -11.22 9.37 4.45
C TRP A 163 -11.16 8.69 3.06
N ALA A 164 -10.19 7.81 2.81
CA ALA A 164 -10.06 7.14 1.52
C ALA A 164 -11.20 6.12 1.31
N ILE A 165 -11.63 5.45 2.38
CA ILE A 165 -12.77 4.52 2.37
C ILE A 165 -14.06 5.30 2.16
N VAL A 166 -14.26 6.40 2.89
CA VAL A 166 -15.43 7.28 2.73
C VAL A 166 -15.51 7.80 1.29
N ALA A 167 -14.41 8.30 0.73
CA ALA A 167 -14.37 8.76 -0.65
C ALA A 167 -14.74 7.66 -1.66
N LEU A 168 -14.30 6.42 -1.44
CA LEU A 168 -14.69 5.27 -2.28
C LEU A 168 -16.19 4.99 -2.20
N VAL A 169 -16.75 4.97 -1.00
CA VAL A 169 -18.19 4.73 -0.82
C VAL A 169 -19.01 5.83 -1.50
N VAL A 170 -18.66 7.10 -1.28
CA VAL A 170 -19.36 8.25 -1.86
C VAL A 170 -19.27 8.25 -3.38
N LEU A 171 -18.07 8.08 -3.95
CA LEU A 171 -17.88 8.02 -5.41
C LEU A 171 -18.57 6.81 -6.03
N GLY A 172 -18.59 5.67 -5.34
CA GLY A 172 -19.30 4.47 -5.80
C GLY A 172 -20.81 4.70 -5.87
N ILE A 173 -21.40 5.30 -4.84
CA ILE A 173 -22.83 5.66 -4.84
C ILE A 173 -23.12 6.68 -5.94
N ALA A 174 -22.31 7.73 -6.05
CA ALA A 174 -22.46 8.75 -7.08
C ALA A 174 -22.35 8.17 -8.50
N GLY A 175 -21.39 7.25 -8.73
CA GLY A 175 -21.22 6.56 -10.00
C GLY A 175 -22.43 5.69 -10.36
N SER A 176 -22.96 4.93 -9.41
CA SER A 176 -24.18 4.14 -9.61
C SER A 176 -25.40 5.00 -9.93
N LEU A 177 -25.57 6.13 -9.25
CA LEU A 177 -26.67 7.07 -9.52
C LEU A 177 -26.52 7.77 -10.87
N ALA A 178 -25.29 8.10 -11.28
CA ALA A 178 -25.01 8.68 -12.59
C ALA A 178 -25.32 7.68 -13.70
N GLY A 179 -24.90 6.42 -13.56
CA GLY A 179 -25.20 5.36 -14.52
C GLY A 179 -26.69 5.05 -14.66
N ALA A 180 -27.49 5.24 -13.60
CA ALA A 180 -28.95 5.07 -13.66
C ALA A 180 -29.70 6.21 -14.39
N ARG A 181 -29.01 7.32 -14.71
CA ARG A 181 -29.58 8.52 -15.33
C ARG A 181 -29.10 8.78 -16.76
N LEU A 182 -28.12 8.00 -17.24
CA LEU A 182 -27.61 8.00 -18.61
C LEU A 182 -28.31 6.89 -19.40
#